data_AF-A0AA96YU91-F1
#
_entry.id   AF-A0AA96YU91-F1
#
_cell.length_a   1.000
_cell.length_b   1.000
_cell.length_c   1.000
_cell.angle_alpha   90.00
_cell.angle_beta   90.00
_cell.angle_gamma   90.00
#
_symmetry.space_group_name_H-M   'P 1'
#
loop_
_entity.id
_entity.type
_entity.pdbx_description
1 polymer ?
#
loop_
_entity_poly.entity_id
_entity_poly.type
_entity_poly.pdbx_seq_one_letter_code
_entity_poly.pdbx_strand_id
1 'polypeptide(L)'
;MNILKKLILIGFIGLLMGCDNQLLLSHLSQRQSNEVLAILQEHGVEATRKQDNKNGDSIRVQPSDFVIAVDLLRQYNLPSKEPIEIIQAFPGDSLVASPQAERTRLLSLIEQRLEQSLLTIPDIINARVHVSYPLNGNNPTKQIQNVSSLVTYSGSEDPQMMMHKIKLFLTNSFAEANYDNVSVVVVNRPPLQYQIKSEPENTFNPIIISSIIAAIIILFAILLLLWRQLSNKKSATHLMEKPVDGNAD
;
A
#
# COMPACT_ATOMS: atom_id res chain seq x y z
N MET A 1 4.06 -4.22 -49.47
CA MET A 1 3.99 -5.39 -48.57
C MET A 1 4.97 -5.34 -47.40
N ASN A 2 6.18 -4.76 -47.55
CA ASN A 2 7.19 -4.72 -46.47
C ASN A 2 6.88 -3.70 -45.35
N ILE A 3 6.20 -2.59 -45.65
CA ILE A 3 5.82 -1.57 -44.66
C ILE A 3 4.74 -2.07 -43.71
N LEU A 4 3.75 -2.81 -44.23
CA LEU A 4 2.69 -3.44 -43.42
C LEU A 4 3.28 -4.49 -42.46
N LYS A 5 4.24 -5.29 -42.92
CA LYS A 5 4.98 -6.24 -42.07
C LYS A 5 5.78 -5.55 -40.97
N LYS A 6 6.44 -4.41 -41.27
CA LYS A 6 7.17 -3.62 -40.26
C LYS A 6 6.24 -3.01 -39.21
N LEU A 7 5.06 -2.53 -39.60
CA LEU A 7 4.05 -2.00 -38.67
C LEU A 7 3.48 -3.09 -37.76
N ILE A 8 3.20 -4.28 -38.30
CA ILE A 8 2.75 -5.43 -37.50
C ILE A 8 3.83 -5.86 -36.50
N LEU A 9 5.10 -5.89 -36.93
CA LEU A 9 6.23 -6.26 -36.06
C LEU A 9 6.44 -5.26 -34.91
N ILE A 10 6.28 -3.96 -35.18
CA ILE A 10 6.36 -2.90 -34.17
C ILE A 10 5.18 -2.96 -33.19
N GLY A 11 3.97 -3.22 -33.68
CA GLY A 11 2.80 -3.47 -32.82
C GLY A 11 2.99 -4.68 -31.91
N PHE A 12 3.62 -5.75 -32.44
CA PHE A 12 3.91 -6.96 -31.68
C PHE A 12 4.99 -6.77 -30.60
N ILE A 13 6.00 -5.96 -30.87
CA ILE A 13 7.04 -5.57 -29.90
C ILE A 13 6.47 -4.69 -28.78
N GLY A 14 5.51 -3.81 -29.08
CA GLY A 14 4.79 -3.04 -28.05
C GLY A 14 3.94 -3.91 -27.12
N LEU A 15 3.37 -5.01 -27.64
CA LEU A 15 2.59 -5.98 -26.86
C LEU A 15 3.45 -6.87 -25.94
N LEU A 16 4.77 -6.96 -26.20
CA LEU A 16 5.70 -7.76 -25.40
C LEU A 16 6.32 -7.01 -24.21
N MET A 17 5.97 -5.73 -23.99
CA MET A 17 6.24 -5.04 -22.74
C MET A 17 5.27 -5.56 -21.66
N GLY A 18 5.44 -6.83 -21.29
CA GLY A 18 4.80 -7.40 -20.12
C GLY A 18 5.35 -6.75 -18.87
N CYS A 19 4.47 -6.19 -18.05
CA CYS A 19 4.83 -5.64 -16.75
C CYS A 19 5.22 -6.81 -15.82
N ASP A 20 6.52 -7.11 -15.74
CA ASP A 20 7.02 -8.14 -14.83
C ASP A 20 7.19 -7.53 -13.43
N ASN A 21 6.14 -7.64 -12.61
CA ASN A 21 6.20 -7.18 -11.22
C ASN A 21 6.95 -8.22 -10.37
N GLN A 22 8.02 -7.77 -9.72
CA GLN A 22 8.88 -8.60 -8.89
C GLN A 22 8.19 -8.95 -7.56
N LEU A 23 8.36 -10.19 -7.10
CA LEU A 23 7.85 -10.66 -5.81
C LEU A 23 8.62 -10.00 -4.66
N LEU A 24 7.90 -9.33 -3.76
CA LEU A 24 8.46 -8.68 -2.57
C LEU A 24 8.31 -9.56 -1.32
N LEU A 25 7.07 -9.96 -1.01
CA LEU A 25 6.75 -10.88 0.08
C LEU A 25 5.73 -11.93 -0.37
N SER A 26 5.76 -13.07 0.31
CA SER A 26 4.81 -14.17 0.15
C SER A 26 4.40 -14.70 1.52
N HIS A 27 3.32 -15.49 1.56
CA HIS A 27 2.81 -16.12 2.79
C HIS A 27 2.42 -15.12 3.88
N LEU A 28 1.77 -14.03 3.47
CA LEU A 28 1.25 -13.02 4.38
C LEU A 28 -0.20 -13.33 4.80
N SER A 29 -0.54 -13.02 6.04
CA SER A 29 -1.94 -12.95 6.46
C SER A 29 -2.64 -11.75 5.80
N GLN A 30 -3.97 -11.77 5.72
CA GLN A 30 -4.74 -10.65 5.18
C GLN A 30 -4.41 -9.33 5.89
N ARG A 31 -4.22 -9.37 7.22
CA ARG A 31 -3.86 -8.20 8.02
C ARG A 31 -2.50 -7.66 7.63
N GLN A 32 -1.48 -8.53 7.57
CA GLN A 32 -0.11 -8.15 7.20
C GLN A 32 -0.04 -7.63 5.75
N SER A 33 -0.77 -8.28 4.84
CA SER A 33 -0.89 -7.89 3.43
C SER A 33 -1.46 -6.48 3.29
N ASN A 34 -2.55 -6.17 4.00
CA ASN A 34 -3.14 -4.84 4.01
C ASN A 34 -2.20 -3.78 4.62
N GLU A 35 -1.47 -4.12 5.69
CA GLU A 35 -0.53 -3.20 6.35
C GLU A 35 0.65 -2.84 5.44
N VAL A 36 1.25 -3.83 4.77
CA VAL A 36 2.32 -3.60 3.79
C VAL A 36 1.80 -2.78 2.61
N LEU A 37 0.63 -3.13 2.07
CA LEU A 37 0.05 -2.41 0.94
C LEU A 37 -0.22 -0.93 1.29
N ALA A 38 -0.75 -0.65 2.49
CA ALA A 38 -1.03 0.69 2.94
C ALA A 38 0.23 1.56 3.01
N ILE A 39 1.32 1.04 3.60
CA ILE A 39 2.59 1.78 3.71
C ILE A 39 3.23 2.00 2.34
N LEU A 40 3.22 1.00 1.45
CA LEU A 40 3.77 1.17 0.10
C LEU A 40 3.00 2.24 -0.68
N GLN A 41 1.67 2.22 -0.60
CA GLN A 41 0.82 3.22 -1.27
C GLN A 41 0.96 4.62 -0.68
N GLU A 42 1.10 4.74 0.65
CA GLU A 42 1.32 6.02 1.33
C GLU A 42 2.61 6.70 0.86
N HIS A 43 3.65 5.92 0.56
CA HIS A 43 4.93 6.41 0.02
C HIS A 43 5.00 6.44 -1.51
N GLY A 44 3.85 6.25 -2.19
CA GLY A 44 3.75 6.36 -3.65
C GLY A 44 4.31 5.17 -4.43
N VAL A 45 4.65 4.07 -3.77
CA VAL A 45 5.12 2.83 -4.40
C VAL A 45 3.92 2.00 -4.87
N GLU A 46 3.88 1.69 -6.17
CA GLU A 46 2.80 0.88 -6.74
C GLU A 46 3.02 -0.60 -6.42
N ALA A 47 2.13 -1.16 -5.59
CA ALA A 47 2.17 -2.55 -5.18
C ALA A 47 0.88 -3.26 -5.56
N THR A 48 1.01 -4.47 -6.11
CA THR A 48 -0.12 -5.34 -6.47
C THR A 48 -0.19 -6.53 -5.51
N ARG A 49 -1.36 -6.72 -4.88
CA ARG A 49 -1.66 -7.91 -4.09
C ARG A 49 -2.12 -9.03 -4.99
N LYS A 50 -1.51 -10.21 -4.85
CA LYS A 50 -1.99 -11.47 -5.42
C LYS A 50 -2.38 -12.41 -4.29
N GLN A 51 -3.67 -12.68 -4.20
CA GLN A 51 -4.26 -13.57 -3.20
C GLN A 51 -4.08 -15.03 -3.63
N ASP A 52 -3.50 -15.85 -2.76
CA ASP A 52 -3.39 -17.30 -2.93
C ASP A 52 -4.14 -17.99 -1.79
N ASN A 53 -5.20 -18.73 -2.13
CA ASN A 53 -6.07 -19.38 -1.15
C ASN A 53 -5.36 -20.46 -0.32
N LYS A 54 -4.22 -20.99 -0.80
CA LYS A 54 -3.46 -22.04 -0.09
C LYS A 54 -2.21 -21.51 0.61
N ASN A 55 -1.60 -20.48 0.03
CA ASN A 55 -0.26 -20.03 0.43
C ASN A 55 -0.26 -18.63 1.04
N GLY A 56 -1.43 -18.05 1.34
CA GLY A 56 -1.55 -16.69 1.87
C GLY A 56 -1.34 -15.63 0.78
N ASP A 57 -1.39 -14.37 1.19
CA ASP A 57 -1.23 -13.27 0.25
C ASP A 57 0.23 -13.08 -0.16
N SER A 58 0.42 -12.63 -1.39
CA SER A 58 1.72 -12.19 -1.91
C SER A 58 1.64 -10.76 -2.44
N ILE A 59 2.70 -10.00 -2.23
CA ILE A 59 2.80 -8.62 -2.68
C ILE A 59 3.91 -8.53 -3.71
N ARG A 60 3.59 -7.89 -4.84
CA ARG A 60 4.49 -7.65 -5.95
C ARG A 60 4.62 -6.16 -6.21
N VAL A 61 5.81 -5.72 -6.58
CA VAL A 61 6.13 -4.32 -6.87
C VAL A 61 6.83 -4.22 -8.22
N GLN A 62 6.83 -3.02 -8.82
CA GLN A 62 7.60 -2.79 -10.03
C GLN A 62 9.11 -2.99 -9.74
N PRO A 63 9.91 -3.53 -10.68
CA PRO A 63 11.35 -3.72 -10.48
C PRO A 63 12.11 -2.44 -10.14
N SER A 64 11.65 -1.28 -10.64
CA SER A 64 12.21 0.05 -10.33
C SER A 64 12.07 0.42 -8.84
N ASP A 65 10.98 -0.03 -8.21
CA ASP A 65 10.59 0.38 -6.86
C ASP A 65 10.98 -0.66 -5.82
N PHE A 66 11.55 -1.79 -6.23
CA PHE A 66 11.89 -2.91 -5.34
C PHE A 66 12.82 -2.51 -4.20
N VAL A 67 13.87 -1.74 -4.50
CA VAL A 67 14.84 -1.28 -3.48
C VAL A 67 14.16 -0.37 -2.46
N ILE A 68 13.36 0.59 -2.94
CA ILE A 68 12.60 1.52 -2.09
C ILE A 68 11.61 0.74 -1.22
N ALA A 69 10.91 -0.24 -1.79
CA ALA A 69 9.97 -1.07 -1.07
C ALA A 69 10.65 -1.87 0.06
N VAL A 70 11.83 -2.45 -0.19
CA VAL A 70 12.59 -3.17 0.84
C VAL A 70 13.03 -2.24 1.98
N ASP A 71 13.49 -1.04 1.66
CA ASP A 71 13.91 -0.06 2.66
C ASP A 71 12.72 0.41 3.51
N LEU A 72 11.56 0.66 2.89
CA LEU A 72 10.31 0.96 3.60
C LEU A 72 9.92 -0.17 4.55
N LEU A 73 9.97 -1.42 4.11
CA LEU A 73 9.65 -2.56 4.98
C LEU A 73 10.56 -2.63 6.21
N ARG A 74 11.85 -2.38 6.04
CA ARG A 74 12.82 -2.35 7.14
C ARG A 74 12.55 -1.18 8.09
N GLN A 75 12.30 0.01 7.56
CA GLN A 75 12.03 1.22 8.33
C GLN A 75 10.80 1.06 9.23
N TYR A 76 9.74 0.43 8.71
CA TYR A 76 8.48 0.22 9.43
C TYR A 76 8.38 -1.13 10.14
N ASN A 77 9.45 -1.94 10.16
CA ASN A 77 9.48 -3.28 10.76
C ASN A 77 8.36 -4.20 10.26
N LEU A 78 8.13 -4.20 8.95
CA LEU A 78 7.12 -5.04 8.30
C LEU A 78 7.73 -6.35 7.79
N PRO A 79 6.97 -7.46 7.78
CA PRO A 79 5.57 -7.57 8.19
C PRO A 79 5.42 -7.57 9.71
N SER A 80 4.33 -6.97 10.19
CA SER A 80 4.01 -6.93 11.62
C SER A 80 3.87 -8.35 12.19
N LYS A 81 4.49 -8.60 13.34
CA LYS A 81 4.38 -9.87 14.05
C LYS A 81 2.98 -10.03 14.64
N GLU A 82 2.50 -11.26 14.73
CA GLU A 82 1.27 -11.52 15.46
C GLU A 82 1.48 -11.21 16.96
N PRO A 83 0.51 -10.57 17.63
CA PRO A 83 0.58 -10.31 19.06
C PRO A 83 0.73 -11.62 19.84
N ILE A 84 1.67 -11.63 20.80
CA ILE A 84 1.86 -12.74 21.73
C ILE A 84 1.20 -12.36 23.04
N GLU A 85 0.43 -13.29 23.60
CA GLU A 85 -0.29 -13.09 24.85
C GLU A 85 0.18 -14.12 25.87
N ILE A 86 0.29 -13.72 27.14
CA ILE A 86 0.80 -14.58 28.20
C ILE A 86 -0.11 -15.81 28.40
N ILE A 87 -1.42 -15.68 28.21
CA ILE A 87 -2.37 -16.79 28.26
C ILE A 87 -2.02 -17.95 27.31
N GLN A 88 -1.36 -17.68 26.19
CA GLN A 88 -0.97 -18.72 25.22
C GLN A 88 0.15 -19.62 25.77
N ALA A 89 0.97 -19.11 26.69
CA ALA A 89 2.00 -19.90 27.37
C ALA A 89 1.43 -20.81 28.49
N PHE A 90 0.21 -20.53 28.96
CA PHE A 90 -0.47 -21.28 30.02
C PHE A 90 -1.86 -21.75 29.56
N PRO A 91 -1.94 -22.77 28.68
CA PRO A 91 -3.21 -23.31 28.20
C PRO A 91 -4.00 -23.94 29.35
N GLY A 92 -5.32 -23.76 29.32
CA GLY A 92 -6.23 -24.24 30.38
C GLY A 92 -6.36 -25.77 30.45
N ASP A 93 -6.00 -26.48 29.38
CA ASP A 93 -6.13 -27.94 29.27
C ASP A 93 -4.94 -28.71 29.85
N SER A 94 -4.05 -28.03 30.59
CA SER A 94 -2.92 -28.70 31.26
C SER A 94 -3.41 -29.56 32.42
N LEU A 95 -2.98 -30.84 32.46
CA LEU A 95 -3.32 -31.82 33.49
C LEU A 95 -2.88 -31.42 34.91
N VAL A 96 -2.03 -30.39 35.04
CA VAL A 96 -1.56 -29.87 36.33
C VAL A 96 -1.62 -28.34 36.29
N ALA A 97 -2.71 -27.76 36.80
CA ALA A 97 -2.84 -26.32 36.99
C ALA A 97 -2.15 -25.91 38.29
N SER A 98 -1.12 -25.07 38.20
CA SER A 98 -0.52 -24.45 39.40
C SER A 98 -1.32 -23.20 39.79
N PRO A 99 -1.46 -22.88 41.09
CA PRO A 99 -2.12 -21.64 41.52
C PRO A 99 -1.50 -20.38 40.90
N GLN A 100 -0.19 -20.40 40.64
CA GLN A 100 0.52 -19.33 39.95
C GLN A 100 0.11 -19.20 38.48
N ALA A 101 -0.05 -20.33 37.77
CA ALA A 101 -0.51 -20.32 36.38
C ALA A 101 -1.95 -19.82 36.26
N GLU A 102 -2.85 -20.21 37.16
CA GLU A 102 -4.24 -19.74 37.15
C GLU A 102 -4.33 -18.22 37.40
N ARG A 103 -3.57 -17.71 38.37
CA ARG A 103 -3.49 -16.27 38.64
C ARG A 103 -2.92 -15.49 37.44
N THR A 104 -1.88 -16.03 36.82
CA THR A 104 -1.25 -15.43 35.62
C THR A 104 -2.24 -15.39 34.46
N ARG A 105 -2.98 -16.47 34.24
CA ARG A 105 -4.04 -16.56 33.23
C ARG A 105 -5.15 -15.53 33.50
N LEU A 106 -5.60 -15.40 34.74
CA LEU A 106 -6.61 -14.39 35.12
C LEU A 106 -6.12 -12.97 34.82
N LEU A 107 -4.89 -12.63 35.20
CA LEU A 107 -4.31 -11.30 34.93
C LEU A 107 -4.20 -11.03 33.42
N SER A 108 -3.80 -12.03 32.62
CA SER A 108 -3.74 -11.89 31.16
C SER A 108 -5.13 -11.66 30.53
N LEU A 109 -6.18 -12.30 31.05
CA LEU A 109 -7.56 -12.04 30.60
C LEU A 109 -8.04 -10.64 30.97
N ILE A 110 -7.68 -10.16 32.17
CA ILE A 110 -7.99 -8.80 32.60
C ILE A 110 -7.25 -7.78 31.72
N GLU A 111 -5.98 -8.02 31.41
CA GLU A 111 -5.17 -7.21 30.49
C GLU A 111 -5.88 -7.07 29.12
N GLN A 112 -6.26 -8.17 28.49
CA GLN A 112 -7.00 -8.17 27.22
C GLN A 112 -8.35 -7.45 27.31
N ARG A 113 -9.12 -7.69 28.39
CA ARG A 113 -10.42 -7.05 28.58
C ARG A 113 -10.28 -5.54 28.74
N LEU A 114 -9.25 -5.06 29.44
CA LEU A 114 -8.96 -3.64 29.58
C LEU A 114 -8.56 -3.03 28.23
N GLU A 115 -7.72 -3.71 27.44
CA GLU A 115 -7.39 -3.27 26.08
C GLU A 115 -8.66 -3.09 25.23
N GLN A 116 -9.52 -4.10 25.20
CA GLN A 116 -10.80 -4.06 24.47
C GLN A 116 -11.73 -2.94 24.96
N SER A 117 -11.78 -2.71 26.29
CA SER A 117 -12.63 -1.68 26.86
C SER A 117 -12.14 -0.28 26.50
N LEU A 118 -10.82 -0.04 26.47
CA LEU A 118 -10.27 1.24 26.06
C LEU A 118 -10.60 1.59 24.61
N LEU A 119 -10.65 0.59 23.72
CA LEU A 119 -11.05 0.81 22.32
C LEU A 119 -12.52 1.26 22.15
N THR A 120 -13.36 1.14 23.19
CA THR A 120 -14.74 1.63 23.15
C THR A 120 -14.86 3.13 23.42
N ILE A 121 -13.80 3.76 23.93
CA ILE A 121 -13.75 5.20 24.16
C ILE A 121 -13.62 5.90 22.79
N PRO A 122 -14.43 6.94 22.52
CA PRO A 122 -14.32 7.71 21.28
C PRO A 122 -12.89 8.20 21.01
N ASP A 123 -12.54 8.28 19.73
CA ASP A 123 -11.23 8.73 19.23
C ASP A 123 -10.02 7.84 19.57
N ILE A 124 -10.18 6.79 20.38
CA ILE A 124 -9.12 5.79 20.61
C ILE A 124 -9.07 4.81 19.43
N ILE A 125 -7.92 4.75 18.75
CA ILE A 125 -7.70 3.86 17.60
C ILE A 125 -7.04 2.55 18.05
N ASN A 126 -6.09 2.66 18.98
CA ASN A 126 -5.32 1.51 19.46
C ASN A 126 -5.03 1.68 20.95
N ALA A 127 -5.06 0.58 21.68
CA ALA A 127 -4.77 0.54 23.09
C ALA A 127 -3.97 -0.71 23.43
N ARG A 128 -2.90 -0.52 24.20
CA ARG A 128 -2.14 -1.59 24.84
C ARG A 128 -2.14 -1.35 26.33
N VAL A 129 -2.35 -2.40 27.11
CA VAL A 129 -2.35 -2.37 28.56
C VAL A 129 -1.40 -3.44 29.02
N HIS A 130 -0.59 -3.14 30.03
CA HIS A 130 0.26 -4.10 30.70
C HIS A 130 -0.02 -4.03 32.20
N VAL A 131 -0.22 -5.21 32.78
CA VAL A 131 -0.42 -5.37 34.22
C VAL A 131 0.80 -6.09 34.78
N SER A 132 1.31 -5.63 35.93
CA SER A 132 2.43 -6.30 36.58
C SER A 132 2.03 -7.69 37.11
N TYR A 133 2.85 -8.70 36.83
CA TYR A 133 2.62 -10.06 37.31
C TYR A 133 3.43 -10.33 38.58
N PRO A 134 2.80 -10.73 39.70
CA PRO A 134 3.54 -11.10 40.90
C PRO A 134 4.21 -12.46 40.68
N LEU A 135 5.54 -12.49 40.61
CA LEU A 135 6.33 -13.71 40.38
C LEU A 135 6.62 -14.48 41.68
N ASN A 136 6.48 -13.85 42.85
CA ASN A 136 6.84 -14.44 44.14
C ASN A 136 5.61 -14.64 45.03
N GLY A 137 5.18 -15.89 45.20
CA GLY A 137 4.10 -16.26 46.12
C GLY A 137 4.49 -16.29 47.60
N ASN A 138 5.78 -16.19 47.93
CA ASN A 138 6.30 -16.44 49.28
C ASN A 138 6.70 -15.18 50.07
N ASN A 139 6.56 -13.98 49.50
CA ASN A 139 6.84 -12.76 50.24
C ASN A 139 5.58 -12.32 51.02
N PRO A 140 5.67 -12.08 52.35
CA PRO A 140 4.54 -11.69 53.18
C PRO A 140 4.02 -10.28 52.87
N THR A 141 4.78 -9.48 52.11
CA THR A 141 4.38 -8.15 51.65
C THR A 141 3.58 -8.26 50.36
N LYS A 142 2.31 -7.81 50.40
CA LYS A 142 1.46 -7.64 49.21
C LYS A 142 2.21 -6.79 48.17
N GLN A 143 2.58 -7.40 47.05
CA GLN A 143 3.27 -6.69 45.97
C GLN A 143 2.30 -5.69 45.34
N ILE A 144 2.73 -4.44 45.20
CA ILE A 144 1.94 -3.39 44.55
C ILE A 144 1.78 -3.76 43.07
N GLN A 145 0.54 -3.76 42.57
CA GLN A 145 0.28 -4.00 41.16
C GLN A 145 0.33 -2.68 40.38
N ASN A 146 1.20 -2.63 39.38
CA ASN A 146 1.34 -1.51 38.48
C ASN A 146 0.60 -1.80 37.17
N VAL A 147 -0.05 -0.78 36.64
CA VAL A 147 -0.72 -0.83 35.35
C VAL A 147 -0.13 0.26 34.47
N SER A 148 0.32 -0.12 33.27
CA SER A 148 0.77 0.83 32.27
C SER A 148 -0.05 0.69 31.01
N SER A 149 -0.46 1.80 30.40
CA SER A 149 -1.14 1.78 29.12
C SER A 149 -0.48 2.69 28.09
N LEU A 150 -0.49 2.23 26.84
CA LEU A 150 -0.13 3.00 25.66
C LEU A 150 -1.38 3.13 24.81
N VAL A 151 -1.79 4.37 24.54
CA VAL A 151 -3.02 4.66 23.80
C VAL A 151 -2.69 5.54 22.61
N THR A 152 -3.09 5.10 21.42
CA THR A 152 -3.07 5.92 20.21
C THR A 152 -4.47 6.45 19.97
N TYR A 153 -4.59 7.76 19.86
CA TYR A 153 -5.87 8.43 19.61
C TYR A 153 -5.78 9.34 18.37
N SER A 154 -6.92 9.59 17.75
CA SER A 154 -7.09 10.53 16.63
C SER A 154 -8.29 11.41 16.93
N GLY A 155 -8.03 12.51 17.63
CA GLY A 155 -9.06 13.47 18.01
C GLY A 155 -8.46 14.85 18.24
N SER A 156 -9.32 15.86 18.29
CA SER A 156 -8.94 17.24 18.63
C SER A 156 -8.97 17.52 20.13
N GLU A 157 -9.31 16.52 20.96
CA GLU A 157 -9.27 16.64 22.42
C GLU A 157 -7.84 16.81 22.94
N ASP A 158 -7.71 17.61 24.00
CA ASP A 158 -6.44 17.84 24.68
C ASP A 158 -5.84 16.52 25.22
N PRO A 159 -4.58 16.17 24.86
CA PRO A 159 -3.96 14.92 25.29
C PRO A 159 -3.94 14.72 26.81
N GLN A 160 -3.82 15.80 27.60
CA GLN A 160 -3.81 15.71 29.07
C GLN A 160 -5.18 15.29 29.63
N MET A 161 -6.26 15.83 29.06
CA MET A 161 -7.62 15.46 29.43
C MET A 161 -7.92 14.00 29.08
N MET A 162 -7.54 13.55 27.89
CA MET A 162 -7.64 12.15 27.46
C MET A 162 -6.85 11.22 28.39
N MET A 163 -5.61 11.59 28.71
CA MET A 163 -4.77 10.85 29.65
C MET A 163 -5.42 10.71 31.03
N HIS A 164 -6.03 11.78 31.57
CA HIS A 164 -6.71 11.74 32.85
C HIS A 164 -7.95 10.83 32.83
N LYS A 165 -8.77 10.88 31.76
CA LYS A 165 -9.93 9.98 31.59
C LYS A 165 -9.51 8.52 31.58
N ILE A 166 -8.50 8.18 30.79
CA ILE A 166 -7.96 6.80 30.70
C ILE A 166 -7.41 6.36 32.05
N LYS A 167 -6.65 7.23 32.72
CA LYS A 167 -6.07 6.93 34.03
C LYS A 167 -7.14 6.68 35.10
N LEU A 168 -8.19 7.49 35.12
CA LEU A 168 -9.33 7.32 36.02
C LEU A 168 -10.09 6.02 35.71
N PHE A 169 -10.33 5.72 34.43
CA PHE A 169 -10.97 4.48 34.00
C PHE A 169 -10.19 3.24 34.47
N LEU A 170 -8.87 3.21 34.24
CA LEU A 170 -8.03 2.08 34.65
C LEU A 170 -7.98 1.91 36.16
N THR A 171 -7.89 3.01 36.91
CA THR A 171 -7.87 2.99 38.39
C THR A 171 -9.16 2.40 38.95
N ASN A 172 -10.32 2.72 38.37
CA ASN A 172 -11.61 2.20 38.83
C ASN A 172 -11.94 0.80 38.31
N SER A 173 -11.29 0.37 37.23
CA SER A 173 -11.57 -0.93 36.58
C SER A 173 -10.77 -2.09 37.15
N PHE A 174 -9.66 -1.81 37.83
CA PHE A 174 -8.79 -2.82 38.43
C PHE A 174 -8.65 -2.62 39.94
N ALA A 175 -9.18 -3.56 40.73
CA ALA A 175 -9.30 -3.42 42.18
C ALA A 175 -7.97 -3.19 42.93
N GLU A 176 -6.84 -3.59 42.34
CA GLU A 176 -5.50 -3.43 42.93
C GLU A 176 -4.71 -2.26 42.32
N ALA A 177 -5.31 -1.50 41.38
CA ALA A 177 -4.72 -0.27 40.86
C ALA A 177 -5.00 0.90 41.82
N ASN A 178 -3.99 1.78 41.93
CA ASN A 178 -4.14 3.10 42.52
C ASN A 178 -3.69 4.14 41.49
N TYR A 179 -4.18 5.37 41.61
CA TYR A 179 -3.83 6.46 40.71
C TYR A 179 -2.31 6.65 40.59
N ASP A 180 -1.54 6.42 41.65
CA ASP A 180 -0.08 6.56 41.62
C ASP A 180 0.62 5.41 40.87
N ASN A 181 -0.01 4.24 40.78
CA ASN A 181 0.54 3.03 40.16
C ASN A 181 0.03 2.81 38.73
N VAL A 182 -0.74 3.76 38.20
CA VAL A 182 -1.25 3.76 36.83
C VAL A 182 -0.50 4.79 36.00
N SER A 183 0.24 4.31 35.00
CA SER A 183 0.96 5.13 34.03
C SER A 183 0.26 5.07 32.68
N VAL A 184 -0.05 6.22 32.10
CA VAL A 184 -0.73 6.31 30.80
C VAL A 184 0.14 7.14 29.86
N VAL A 185 0.47 6.57 28.71
CA VAL A 185 1.15 7.27 27.62
C VAL A 185 0.18 7.41 26.47
N VAL A 186 -0.08 8.64 26.07
CA VAL A 186 -0.99 8.96 24.98
C VAL A 186 -0.18 9.46 23.79
N VAL A 187 -0.43 8.86 22.62
CA VAL A 187 0.20 9.21 21.35
C VAL A 187 -0.87 9.74 20.40
N ASN A 188 -0.71 10.99 19.97
CA ASN A 188 -1.59 11.59 18.98
C ASN A 188 -1.20 11.11 17.57
N ARG A 189 -2.17 10.61 16.81
CA ARG A 189 -2.01 10.30 15.39
C ARG A 189 -2.71 11.40 14.56
N PRO A 190 -1.99 12.09 13.67
CA PRO A 190 -2.61 13.10 12.81
C PRO A 190 -3.69 12.46 11.92
N PRO A 191 -4.73 13.21 11.55
CA PRO A 191 -5.80 12.70 10.69
C PRO A 191 -5.24 12.26 9.33
N LEU A 192 -5.82 11.21 8.76
CA LEU A 192 -5.43 10.69 7.44
C LEU A 192 -5.60 11.80 6.38
N GLN A 193 -4.48 12.23 5.79
CA GLN A 193 -4.51 13.10 4.62
C GLN A 193 -4.70 12.22 3.38
N TYR A 194 -5.94 12.13 2.89
CA TYR A 194 -6.22 11.47 1.62
C TYR A 194 -5.58 12.27 0.48
N GLN A 195 -4.40 11.83 0.02
CA GLN A 195 -3.93 12.22 -1.30
C GLN A 195 -4.77 11.44 -2.30
N ILE A 196 -5.83 12.08 -2.80
CA ILE A 196 -6.50 11.60 -4.00
C ILE A 196 -5.44 11.70 -5.09
N LYS A 197 -4.79 10.57 -5.41
CA LYS A 197 -3.98 10.46 -6.62
C LYS A 197 -4.95 10.71 -7.76
N SER A 198 -4.99 11.94 -8.26
CA SER A 198 -5.72 12.26 -9.48
C SER A 198 -5.12 11.36 -10.53
N GLU A 199 -5.90 10.35 -10.95
CA GLU A 199 -5.59 9.57 -12.13
C GLU A 199 -5.20 10.58 -13.22
N PRO A 200 -4.04 10.44 -13.87
CA PRO A 200 -3.71 11.34 -14.96
C PRO A 200 -4.87 11.27 -15.93
N GLU A 201 -5.63 12.35 -16.01
CA GLU A 201 -6.74 12.50 -16.93
C GLU A 201 -6.16 12.11 -18.28
N ASN A 202 -6.58 10.96 -18.82
CA ASN A 202 -6.01 10.39 -20.02
C ASN A 202 -6.22 11.41 -21.15
N THR A 203 -5.25 12.30 -21.36
CA THR A 203 -5.22 13.29 -22.44
C THR A 203 -5.17 12.60 -23.81
N PHE A 204 -4.93 11.29 -23.82
CA PHE A 204 -5.07 10.41 -24.97
C PHE A 204 -6.54 10.06 -25.25
N ASN A 205 -7.33 11.08 -25.61
CA ASN A 205 -8.66 10.83 -26.17
C ASN A 205 -8.48 10.12 -27.53
N PRO A 206 -8.94 8.87 -27.70
CA PRO A 206 -8.73 8.09 -28.93
C PRO A 206 -9.34 8.77 -30.16
N ILE A 207 -10.32 9.65 -29.95
CA ILE A 207 -10.95 10.47 -31.01
C ILE A 207 -9.97 11.51 -31.56
N ILE A 208 -9.18 12.15 -30.71
CA ILE A 208 -8.18 13.14 -31.15
C ILE A 208 -7.04 12.44 -31.89
N ILE A 209 -6.58 11.29 -31.37
CA ILE A 209 -5.51 10.50 -32.00
C ILE A 209 -5.95 9.99 -33.37
N SER A 210 -7.17 9.47 -33.50
CA SER A 210 -7.72 9.01 -34.78
C SER A 210 -7.92 10.15 -35.79
N SER A 211 -8.32 11.34 -35.34
CA SER A 211 -8.42 12.54 -36.19
C SER A 211 -7.06 12.98 -36.73
N ILE A 212 -6.04 13.03 -35.88
CA ILE A 212 -4.67 13.40 -36.28
C ILE A 212 -4.11 12.37 -37.28
N ILE A 213 -4.31 11.08 -37.04
CA ILE A 213 -3.87 10.02 -37.94
C ILE A 213 -4.58 10.12 -39.31
N ALA A 214 -5.90 10.37 -39.31
CA ALA A 214 -6.65 10.55 -40.56
C ALA A 214 -6.16 11.77 -41.36
N ALA A 215 -5.89 12.89 -40.69
CA ALA A 215 -5.37 14.10 -41.33
C ALA A 215 -3.99 13.86 -41.98
N ILE A 216 -3.09 13.14 -41.29
CA ILE A 216 -1.76 12.80 -41.82
C ILE A 216 -1.88 11.89 -43.06
N ILE A 217 -2.80 10.92 -43.05
CA ILE A 217 -3.03 10.02 -44.20
C ILE A 217 -3.55 10.80 -45.41
N ILE A 218 -4.49 11.73 -45.20
CA ILE A 218 -5.05 12.57 -46.26
C ILE A 218 -3.96 13.48 -46.85
N LEU A 219 -3.16 14.12 -45.99
CA LEU A 219 -2.06 14.98 -46.43
C LEU A 219 -1.02 14.21 -47.26
N PHE A 220 -0.69 12.98 -46.82
CA PHE A 220 0.22 12.11 -47.54
C PHE A 220 -0.35 11.67 -48.91
N ALA A 221 -1.65 11.36 -48.98
CA ALA A 221 -2.32 11.02 -50.24
C ALA A 221 -2.34 12.20 -51.22
N ILE A 222 -2.58 13.42 -50.73
CA ILE A 222 -2.54 14.65 -51.54
C ILE A 222 -1.12 14.90 -52.05
N LEU A 223 -0.10 14.76 -51.20
CA LEU A 223 1.30 14.92 -51.60
C LEU A 223 1.71 13.90 -52.67
N LEU A 224 1.24 12.66 -52.56
CA LEU A 224 1.51 11.58 -53.51
C LEU A 224 0.79 11.80 -54.85
N LEU A 225 -0.44 12.34 -54.82
CA LEU A 225 -1.16 12.76 -56.03
C LEU A 225 -0.47 13.94 -56.73
N LEU A 226 -0.02 14.94 -55.99
CA LEU A 226 0.74 16.08 -56.53
C LEU A 226 2.07 15.63 -57.14
N TRP A 227 2.79 14.72 -56.48
CA TRP A 227 4.00 14.10 -57.03
C TRP A 227 3.71 13.33 -58.33
N ARG A 228 2.61 12.56 -58.40
CA ARG A 228 2.20 11.88 -59.62
C ARG A 228 1.86 12.84 -60.76
N GLN A 229 1.15 13.94 -60.47
CA GLN A 229 0.82 14.95 -61.48
C GLN A 229 2.05 15.69 -62.00
N LEU A 230 3.02 16.01 -61.13
CA LEU A 230 4.29 16.62 -61.52
C LEU A 230 5.17 15.67 -62.34
N SER A 231 5.16 14.37 -62.02
CA SER A 231 5.84 13.36 -62.82
C SER A 231 5.21 13.20 -64.21
N ASN A 232 3.89 13.30 -64.34
CA ASN A 232 3.21 13.23 -65.64
C ASN A 232 3.43 14.48 -66.51
N LYS A 233 3.56 15.69 -65.90
CA LYS A 233 3.86 16.91 -66.65
C LYS A 233 5.28 16.91 -67.24
N LYS A 234 6.26 16.31 -66.56
CA LYS A 234 7.63 16.15 -67.09
C LYS A 234 7.68 15.23 -68.32
N SER A 235 6.79 14.26 -68.43
CA SER A 235 6.69 13.41 -69.63
C SER A 235 6.05 14.11 -70.84
N ALA A 236 5.20 15.13 -70.63
CA ALA A 236 4.54 15.86 -71.71
C ALA A 236 5.38 17.00 -72.31
N THR A 237 6.37 17.53 -71.57
CA THR A 237 7.23 18.64 -72.04
C THR A 237 8.35 18.16 -72.97
N HIS A 238 8.62 16.86 -73.04
CA HIS A 238 9.70 16.31 -73.88
C HIS A 238 9.29 16.01 -75.34
N LEU A 239 8.05 16.34 -75.74
CA LEU A 239 7.52 16.10 -77.09
C LEU A 239 7.24 17.38 -77.92
N MET A 240 7.52 18.57 -77.39
CA MET A 240 7.28 19.85 -78.11
C MET A 240 8.54 20.65 -78.43
N GLU A 241 9.73 20.04 -78.39
CA GLU A 241 10.96 20.66 -78.89
C GLU A 241 11.63 19.74 -79.91
N LYS A 242 11.07 19.72 -81.12
CA LYS A 242 11.82 19.33 -82.32
C LYS A 242 11.74 20.51 -83.28
N PRO A 243 12.85 21.23 -83.53
CA PRO A 243 12.83 22.37 -84.43
C PRO A 243 12.70 21.87 -85.88
N VAL A 244 11.86 22.59 -86.63
CA VAL A 244 11.79 22.56 -88.10
C VAL A 244 12.64 23.73 -88.59
N ASP A 245 13.71 23.41 -89.31
CA ASP A 245 14.41 24.18 -90.35
C ASP A 245 15.43 23.18 -90.94
N GLY A 246 15.71 23.06 -92.23
CA GLY A 246 15.44 23.87 -93.40
C GLY A 246 16.55 23.52 -94.40
N ASN A 247 16.15 22.95 -95.55
CA ASN A 247 16.75 22.87 -96.90
C ASN A 247 18.27 23.05 -97.18
N ALA A 248 18.68 22.42 -98.30
CA ALA A 248 19.78 22.74 -99.24
C ALA A 248 21.15 22.09 -99.00
N ASP A 249 21.41 20.95 -99.66
CA ASP A 249 22.18 20.83 -100.93
C ASP A 249 22.46 19.34 -101.27
#